data_AF-A0A537PL78-F1
#
_entry.id   AF-A0A537PL78-F1
#
_cell.length_a   1.000
_cell.length_b   1.000
_cell.length_c   1.000
_cell.angle_alpha   90.00
_cell.angle_beta   90.00
_cell.angle_gamma   90.00
#
_symmetry.space_group_name_H-M   'P 1'
#
loop_
_entity.id
_entity.type
_entity.pdbx_description
1 polymer ?
#
loop_
_entity_poly.entity_id
_entity_poly.type
_entity_poly.pdbx_seq_one_letter_code
_entity_poly.pdbx_strand_id
1 'polypeptide(L)'
;MKNIARGTAAAVLLGAAALAAEADPTAVAPPEGSALLLELVADGVQIYTCDAKEGGFVWSFKAPEANLFDRQGRQIGTHFAGPTWKIDDGSAIVGEVVARADAAEPGAIPWLLLRAKSQEGSGTLSGAAYIRRVETKGGLAPKTGCDASHLSAQARMRYSATYQFLSAGKK
;
A
#
# COMPACT_ATOMS: atom_id res chain seq x y z
N MET A 1 -8.24 62.82 -37.34
CA MET A 1 -7.25 61.71 -37.39
C MET A 1 -7.17 61.06 -36.02
N LYS A 2 -7.17 59.72 -36.01
CA LYS A 2 -6.93 58.77 -34.89
C LYS A 2 -8.10 58.45 -33.92
N ASN A 3 -8.80 57.38 -34.30
CA ASN A 3 -9.60 56.49 -33.45
C ASN A 3 -8.76 55.84 -32.34
N ILE A 4 -9.33 55.65 -31.15
CA ILE A 4 -8.88 54.59 -30.22
C ILE A 4 -10.12 53.92 -29.62
N ALA A 5 -10.48 52.75 -30.15
CA ALA A 5 -11.38 51.80 -29.51
C ALA A 5 -10.60 51.07 -28.41
N ARG A 6 -11.14 51.03 -27.19
CA ARG A 6 -10.61 50.20 -26.08
C ARG A 6 -11.48 48.96 -25.96
N GLY A 7 -10.97 47.83 -26.46
CA GLY A 7 -11.54 46.51 -26.24
C GLY A 7 -11.21 46.02 -24.82
N THR A 8 -12.22 45.61 -24.07
CA THR A 8 -12.07 44.86 -22.82
C THR A 8 -11.75 43.41 -23.13
N ALA A 9 -10.56 42.95 -22.75
CA ALA A 9 -10.18 41.55 -22.81
C ALA A 9 -10.80 40.78 -21.62
N ALA A 10 -11.60 39.75 -21.92
CA ALA A 10 -12.08 38.80 -20.93
C ALA A 10 -10.99 37.75 -20.67
N ALA A 11 -10.49 37.67 -19.44
CA ALA A 11 -9.56 36.63 -19.03
C ALA A 11 -10.32 35.33 -18.74
N VAL A 12 -10.11 34.30 -19.55
CA VAL A 12 -10.60 32.94 -19.29
C VAL A 12 -9.58 32.24 -18.39
N LEU A 13 -9.94 32.02 -17.13
CA LEU A 13 -9.19 31.16 -16.21
C LEU A 13 -9.46 29.69 -16.58
N LEU A 14 -8.53 29.08 -17.32
CA LEU A 14 -8.47 27.63 -17.48
C LEU A 14 -7.88 27.03 -16.19
N GLY A 15 -8.76 26.61 -15.28
CA GLY A 15 -8.37 25.77 -14.15
C GLY A 15 -7.97 24.38 -14.66
N ALA A 16 -6.69 24.01 -14.51
CA ALA A 16 -6.24 22.64 -14.74
C ALA A 16 -6.82 21.74 -13.63
N ALA A 17 -7.84 20.96 -13.98
CA ALA A 17 -8.28 19.86 -13.13
C ALA A 17 -7.16 18.83 -13.09
N ALA A 18 -6.57 18.61 -11.91
CA ALA A 18 -5.69 17.47 -11.70
C ALA A 18 -6.54 16.20 -11.90
N LEU A 19 -6.24 15.43 -12.95
CA LEU A 19 -6.81 14.11 -13.13
C LEU A 19 -6.38 13.27 -11.93
N ALA A 20 -7.33 12.89 -11.07
CA ALA A 20 -7.08 11.88 -10.06
C ALA A 20 -6.68 10.60 -10.79
N ALA A 21 -5.51 10.05 -10.48
CA ALA A 21 -5.13 8.74 -10.99
C ALA A 21 -6.15 7.73 -10.42
N GLU A 22 -6.99 7.16 -11.28
CA GLU A 22 -7.85 6.05 -10.87
C GLU A 22 -6.95 4.84 -10.63
N ALA A 23 -7.04 4.24 -9.43
CA ALA A 23 -6.34 2.98 -9.19
C ALA A 23 -6.96 1.91 -10.07
N ASP A 24 -6.19 1.38 -11.01
CA ASP A 24 -6.61 0.24 -11.83
C ASP A 24 -6.58 -1.03 -10.97
N PRO A 25 -7.74 -1.58 -10.56
CA PRO A 25 -7.79 -2.74 -9.71
C PRO A 25 -7.32 -4.01 -10.44
N THR A 26 -7.31 -3.99 -11.78
CA THR A 26 -6.91 -5.12 -12.62
C THR A 26 -5.40 -5.34 -12.63
N ALA A 27 -4.61 -4.28 -12.42
CA ALA A 27 -3.15 -4.35 -12.34
C ALA A 27 -2.63 -5.21 -11.18
N VAL A 28 -3.46 -5.46 -10.17
CA VAL A 28 -3.19 -6.36 -9.03
C VAL A 28 -4.26 -7.44 -8.90
N ALA A 29 -4.89 -7.84 -10.01
CA ALA A 29 -5.85 -8.94 -10.02
C ALA A 29 -5.13 -10.27 -9.75
N PRO A 30 -5.69 -11.14 -8.89
CA PRO A 30 -5.18 -12.48 -8.71
C PRO A 30 -5.40 -13.31 -9.99
N PRO A 31 -4.74 -14.47 -10.15
CA PRO A 31 -5.01 -15.36 -11.28
C PRO A 31 -6.49 -15.73 -11.39
N GLU A 32 -6.96 -15.92 -12.62
CA GLU A 32 -8.35 -16.27 -12.89
C GLU A 32 -8.79 -17.51 -12.11
N GLY A 33 -9.99 -17.45 -11.53
CA GLY A 33 -10.56 -18.54 -10.75
C GLY A 33 -10.03 -18.66 -9.32
N SER A 34 -9.19 -17.73 -8.86
CA SER A 34 -8.83 -17.64 -7.43
C SER A 34 -10.06 -17.25 -6.60
N ALA A 35 -10.36 -18.01 -5.54
CA ALA A 35 -11.48 -17.75 -4.64
C ALA A 35 -11.01 -16.96 -3.41
N LEU A 36 -11.81 -16.00 -2.94
CA LEU A 36 -11.57 -15.30 -1.68
C LEU A 36 -11.78 -16.25 -0.51
N LEU A 37 -10.76 -16.41 0.34
CA LEU A 37 -10.80 -17.27 1.52
C LEU A 37 -10.97 -16.46 2.81
N LEU A 38 -10.26 -15.33 2.90
CA LEU A 38 -10.27 -14.46 4.07
C LEU A 38 -10.04 -13.02 3.62
N GLU A 39 -10.73 -12.08 4.26
CA GLU A 39 -10.51 -10.65 4.10
C GLU A 39 -10.27 -10.04 5.48
N LEU A 40 -9.18 -9.29 5.63
CA LEU A 40 -8.79 -8.63 6.88
C LEU A 40 -8.51 -7.16 6.62
N VAL A 41 -8.93 -6.31 7.56
CA VAL A 41 -8.51 -4.92 7.61
C VAL A 41 -7.23 -4.83 8.43
N ALA A 42 -6.26 -4.05 7.96
CA ALA A 42 -5.05 -3.75 8.69
C ALA A 42 -5.03 -2.29 9.14
N ASP A 43 -4.57 -2.09 10.37
CA ASP A 43 -4.23 -0.78 10.92
C ASP A 43 -2.84 -0.86 11.56
N GLY A 44 -1.96 0.06 11.18
CA GLY A 44 -0.60 0.07 11.67
C GLY A 44 0.29 1.15 11.07
N VAL A 45 1.58 0.84 10.96
CA VAL A 45 2.59 1.76 10.41
C VAL A 45 3.50 1.09 9.38
N GLN A 46 3.95 1.88 8.42
CA GLN A 46 5.13 1.58 7.61
C GLN A 46 6.34 2.27 8.25
N ILE A 47 7.40 1.51 8.48
CA ILE A 47 8.59 2.00 9.16
C ILE A 47 9.66 2.30 8.12
N TYR A 48 10.20 3.51 8.19
CA TYR A 48 11.29 3.98 7.36
C TYR A 48 12.49 4.35 8.23
N THR A 49 13.68 4.20 7.69
CA THR A 49 14.91 4.75 8.29
C THR A 49 15.56 5.71 7.32
N CYS A 50 16.07 6.82 7.83
CA CYS A 50 16.85 7.73 7.03
C CYS A 50 18.23 7.12 6.80
N ASP A 51 18.50 6.71 5.56
CA ASP A 51 19.77 6.11 5.15
C ASP A 51 20.55 7.11 4.28
N ALA A 52 21.88 7.09 4.40
CA ALA A 52 22.75 7.75 3.44
C ALA A 52 22.79 6.93 2.13
N LYS A 53 22.67 7.61 0.99
CA LYS A 53 22.85 7.04 -0.35
C LYS A 53 23.72 7.97 -1.20
N GLU A 54 24.16 7.48 -2.36
CA GLU A 54 24.88 8.33 -3.31
C GLU A 54 24.05 9.58 -3.64
N GLY A 55 24.65 10.75 -3.41
CA GLY A 55 24.02 12.04 -3.68
C GLY A 55 23.08 12.58 -2.59
N GLY A 56 22.93 11.91 -1.44
CA GLY A 56 22.18 12.50 -0.32
C GLY A 56 21.66 11.50 0.72
N PHE A 57 20.50 11.83 1.28
CA PHE A 57 19.84 11.06 2.33
C PHE A 57 18.42 10.70 1.87
N VAL A 58 17.98 9.47 2.12
CA VAL A 58 16.65 8.99 1.71
C VAL A 58 16.00 8.16 2.80
N TRP A 59 14.68 8.32 2.95
CA TRP A 59 13.87 7.42 3.74
C TRP A 59 13.74 6.07 3.04
N SER A 60 14.40 5.03 3.57
CA SER A 60 14.29 3.66 3.08
C SER A 60 13.28 2.87 3.90
N PHE A 61 12.38 2.15 3.23
CA PHE A 61 11.44 1.25 3.87
C PHE A 61 12.16 0.10 4.59
N LYS A 62 11.72 -0.23 5.81
CA LYS A 62 12.26 -1.34 6.60
C LYS A 62 11.24 -2.45 6.83
N ALA A 63 10.06 -2.12 7.34
CA ALA A 63 9.05 -3.12 7.66
C ALA A 63 7.65 -2.50 7.83
N PRO A 64 6.58 -3.27 7.59
CA PRO A 64 5.28 -2.97 8.15
C PRO A 64 5.22 -3.45 9.61
N GLU A 65 4.36 -2.81 10.40
CA GLU A 65 3.85 -3.33 11.68
C GLU A 65 2.37 -3.00 11.74
N ALA A 66 1.50 -4.01 11.74
CA ALA A 66 0.05 -3.79 11.78
C ALA A 66 -0.70 -4.91 12.52
N ASN A 67 -1.82 -4.52 13.12
CA ASN A 67 -2.83 -5.43 13.63
C ASN A 67 -3.81 -5.78 12.50
N LEU A 68 -4.32 -7.01 12.52
CA LEU A 68 -5.26 -7.51 11.53
C LEU A 68 -6.63 -7.77 12.17
N PHE A 69 -7.67 -7.25 11.54
CA PHE A 69 -9.04 -7.27 12.04
C PHE A 69 -9.98 -7.99 11.08
N ASP A 70 -10.90 -8.80 11.63
CA ASP A 70 -11.97 -9.42 10.87
C ASP A 70 -13.12 -8.44 10.56
N ARG A 71 -14.17 -8.92 9.87
CA ARG A 71 -15.35 -8.12 9.53
C ARG A 71 -16.13 -7.62 10.75
N GLN A 72 -15.98 -8.27 11.90
CA GLN A 72 -16.60 -7.86 13.16
C GLN A 72 -15.74 -6.86 13.93
N GLY A 73 -14.57 -6.47 13.40
CA GLY A 73 -13.64 -5.56 14.05
C GLY A 73 -12.82 -6.21 15.16
N ARG A 74 -12.83 -7.54 15.26
CA ARG A 74 -11.99 -8.25 16.24
C ARG A 74 -10.59 -8.38 15.67
N GLN A 75 -9.58 -8.07 16.48
CA GLN A 75 -8.21 -8.39 16.13
C GLN A 75 -8.03 -9.92 16.16
N ILE A 76 -7.50 -10.47 15.08
CA ILE A 76 -7.27 -11.93 14.94
C ILE A 76 -5.86 -12.27 14.45
N GLY A 77 -4.97 -11.28 14.37
CA GLY A 77 -3.61 -11.50 13.89
C GLY A 77 -2.78 -10.24 13.75
N THR A 78 -1.60 -10.41 13.16
CA THR A 78 -0.61 -9.35 12.94
C THR A 78 0.09 -9.49 11.59
N HIS A 79 0.59 -8.36 11.09
CA HIS A 79 1.40 -8.26 9.88
C HIS A 79 2.73 -7.55 10.16
N PHE A 80 3.84 -8.14 9.72
CA PHE A 80 5.19 -7.66 10.03
C PHE A 80 6.21 -7.98 8.92
N ALA A 81 7.49 -7.66 9.17
CA ALA A 81 8.61 -7.89 8.26
C ALA A 81 8.64 -9.32 7.70
N GLY A 82 8.93 -9.46 6.40
CA GLY A 82 8.87 -10.76 5.72
C GLY A 82 8.38 -10.70 4.27
N PRO A 83 7.45 -9.79 3.93
CA PRO A 83 6.20 -9.51 4.67
C PRO A 83 5.47 -10.79 5.11
N THR A 84 5.02 -10.84 6.36
CA THR A 84 4.35 -12.01 6.95
C THR A 84 2.99 -11.63 7.54
N TRP A 85 1.98 -12.49 7.36
CA TRP A 85 0.71 -12.40 8.08
C TRP A 85 0.59 -13.62 8.98
N LYS A 86 0.32 -13.40 10.26
CA LYS A 86 0.15 -14.45 11.27
C LYS A 86 -1.19 -14.29 11.95
N ILE A 87 -1.96 -15.37 12.01
CA ILE A 87 -3.29 -15.43 12.63
C ILE A 87 -3.18 -16.14 13.99
N ASP A 88 -4.10 -15.81 14.90
CA ASP A 88 -4.11 -16.35 16.27
C ASP A 88 -4.35 -17.87 16.34
N ASP A 89 -4.86 -18.47 15.25
CA ASP A 89 -4.96 -19.93 15.10
C ASP A 89 -3.63 -20.62 14.80
N GLY A 90 -2.52 -19.86 14.79
CA GLY A 90 -1.17 -20.34 14.57
C GLY A 90 -0.77 -20.45 13.09
N SER A 91 -1.68 -20.21 12.15
CA SER A 91 -1.34 -20.18 10.73
C SER A 91 -0.60 -18.89 10.36
N ALA A 92 0.38 -19.01 9.46
CA ALA A 92 1.13 -17.88 8.95
C ALA A 92 1.45 -18.05 7.45
N ILE A 93 1.60 -16.92 6.75
CA ILE A 93 1.99 -16.88 5.35
C ILE A 93 3.02 -15.78 5.12
N VAL A 94 4.08 -16.12 4.40
CA VAL A 94 5.09 -15.18 3.91
C VAL A 94 4.78 -14.86 2.45
N GLY A 95 4.68 -13.58 2.11
CA GLY A 95 4.35 -13.13 0.76
C GLY A 95 5.56 -12.64 -0.03
N GLU A 96 5.49 -12.79 -1.35
CA GLU A 96 6.42 -12.19 -2.30
C GLU A 96 5.64 -11.36 -3.32
N VAL A 97 6.02 -10.09 -3.50
CA VAL A 97 5.33 -9.18 -4.43
C VAL A 97 5.54 -9.64 -5.87
N VAL A 98 4.44 -9.82 -6.60
CA VAL A 98 4.43 -10.21 -8.02
C VAL A 98 3.79 -9.17 -8.93
N ALA A 99 2.93 -8.31 -8.40
CA ALA A 99 2.41 -7.15 -9.12
C ALA A 99 2.21 -5.96 -8.17
N ARG A 100 2.21 -4.75 -8.74
CA ARG A 100 2.03 -3.48 -8.01
C ARG A 100 1.21 -2.52 -8.85
N ALA A 101 0.42 -1.70 -8.17
CA ALA A 101 -0.29 -0.58 -8.77
C ALA A 101 -0.29 0.62 -7.80
N ASP A 102 -0.27 1.83 -8.35
CA ASP A 102 -0.43 3.02 -7.52
C ASP A 102 -1.83 3.05 -6.90
N ALA A 103 -1.91 3.55 -5.66
CA ALA A 103 -3.18 3.74 -4.98
C ALA A 103 -3.83 5.05 -5.44
N ALA A 104 -5.16 5.06 -5.52
CA ALA A 104 -5.92 6.26 -5.90
C ALA A 104 -5.81 7.36 -4.84
N GLU A 105 -5.68 6.95 -3.56
CA GLU A 105 -5.55 7.85 -2.43
C GLU A 105 -4.14 8.50 -2.42
N PRO A 106 -4.03 9.83 -2.53
CA PRO A 106 -2.74 10.51 -2.43
C PRO A 106 -2.07 10.24 -1.08
N GLY A 107 -0.79 9.89 -1.11
CA GLY A 107 -0.06 9.59 0.14
C GLY A 107 -0.19 8.14 0.61
N ALA A 108 -0.97 7.31 -0.09
CA ALA A 108 -1.11 5.89 0.22
C ALA A 108 0.01 5.03 -0.38
N ILE A 109 0.39 3.98 0.33
CA ILE A 109 1.28 2.94 -0.22
C ILE A 109 0.61 2.20 -1.38
N PRO A 110 1.40 1.64 -2.33
CA PRO A 110 0.86 0.93 -3.49
C PRO A 110 -0.05 -0.23 -3.13
N TRP A 111 -1.01 -0.53 -4.01
CA TRP A 111 -1.68 -1.81 -4.02
C TRP A 111 -0.73 -2.90 -4.50
N LEU A 112 -0.89 -4.11 -4.00
CA LEU A 112 0.00 -5.23 -4.30
C LEU A 112 -0.80 -6.49 -4.60
N LEU A 113 -0.29 -7.29 -5.52
CA LEU A 113 -0.51 -8.73 -5.52
C LEU A 113 0.77 -9.41 -5.04
N LEU A 114 0.63 -10.33 -4.09
CA LEU A 114 1.69 -11.17 -3.58
C LEU A 114 1.35 -12.65 -3.80
N ARG A 115 2.36 -13.44 -4.14
CA ARG A 115 2.28 -14.91 -4.11
C ARG A 115 2.73 -15.42 -2.74
N ALA A 116 2.14 -16.52 -2.29
CA ALA A 116 2.61 -17.25 -1.12
C ALA A 116 4.01 -17.81 -1.40
N LYS A 117 5.01 -17.39 -0.62
CA LYS A 117 6.37 -17.92 -0.67
C LYS A 117 6.55 -19.12 0.25
N SER A 118 5.98 -19.03 1.45
CA SER A 118 5.94 -20.13 2.42
C SER A 118 4.72 -19.97 3.33
N GLN A 119 4.29 -21.07 3.91
CA GLN A 119 3.16 -21.14 4.85
C GLN A 119 3.53 -22.01 6.04
N GLU A 120 2.94 -21.69 7.18
CA GLU A 120 3.08 -22.43 8.43
C GLU A 120 1.69 -22.69 9.03
N GLY A 121 1.56 -23.82 9.73
CA GLY A 121 0.31 -24.22 10.37
C GLY A 121 -0.75 -24.75 9.40
N SER A 122 -1.83 -25.30 9.96
CA SER A 122 -2.97 -25.86 9.21
C SER A 122 -4.26 -25.08 9.42
N GLY A 123 -4.16 -23.84 9.90
CA GLY A 123 -5.29 -22.96 10.20
C GLY A 123 -5.86 -22.25 8.96
N THR A 124 -6.48 -21.10 9.20
CA THR A 124 -7.24 -20.29 8.24
C THR A 124 -6.45 -19.94 6.99
N LEU A 125 -5.13 -19.71 7.11
CA LEU A 125 -4.30 -19.34 5.97
C LEU A 125 -3.81 -20.50 5.11
N SER A 126 -4.02 -21.76 5.51
CA SER A 126 -3.43 -22.94 4.85
C SER A 126 -3.87 -23.16 3.40
N GLY A 127 -5.02 -22.61 2.99
CA GLY A 127 -5.51 -22.66 1.61
C GLY A 127 -5.06 -21.49 0.73
N ALA A 128 -4.40 -20.48 1.29
CA ALA A 128 -4.08 -19.24 0.58
C ALA A 128 -2.85 -19.43 -0.33
N ALA A 129 -2.97 -19.05 -1.60
CA ALA A 129 -1.86 -19.01 -2.56
C ALA A 129 -1.46 -17.58 -2.95
N TYR A 130 -2.38 -16.63 -2.80
CA TYR A 130 -2.15 -15.22 -3.10
C TYR A 130 -2.66 -14.32 -1.98
N ILE A 131 -2.01 -13.18 -1.81
CA ILE A 131 -2.45 -12.08 -0.95
C ILE A 131 -2.60 -10.85 -1.84
N ARG A 132 -3.75 -10.19 -1.80
CA ARG A 132 -3.97 -8.93 -2.48
C ARG A 132 -4.12 -7.83 -1.44
N ARG A 133 -3.29 -6.79 -1.52
CA ARG A 133 -3.37 -5.57 -0.70
C ARG A 133 -4.02 -4.46 -1.52
N VAL A 134 -5.15 -3.96 -1.05
CA VAL A 134 -5.92 -2.89 -1.71
C VAL A 134 -6.45 -1.90 -0.69
N GLU A 135 -7.14 -0.86 -1.16
CA GLU A 135 -7.81 0.15 -0.33
C GLU A 135 -6.85 0.80 0.70
N THR A 136 -5.59 0.94 0.29
CA THR A 136 -4.56 1.52 1.14
C THR A 136 -4.81 3.00 1.39
N LYS A 137 -4.51 3.43 2.62
CA LYS A 137 -4.47 4.85 3.00
C LYS A 137 -3.17 5.11 3.75
N GLY A 138 -2.51 6.22 3.45
CA GLY A 138 -1.26 6.61 4.11
C GLY A 138 -0.09 5.62 3.94
N GLY A 139 0.90 5.78 4.80
CA GLY A 139 2.06 4.89 4.87
C GLY A 139 3.21 5.21 3.93
N LEU A 140 3.11 6.18 3.01
CA LEU A 140 4.30 6.62 2.24
C LEU A 140 5.35 7.26 3.16
N ALA A 141 6.60 7.17 2.75
CA ALA A 141 7.72 7.84 3.41
C ALA A 141 7.46 9.35 3.57
N PRO A 142 7.98 9.98 4.64
CA PRO A 142 7.98 11.44 4.72
C PRO A 142 8.68 12.07 3.52
N LYS A 143 8.20 13.22 3.06
CA LYS A 143 8.83 13.99 1.96
C LYS A 143 10.06 14.78 2.41
N THR A 144 10.22 14.99 3.72
CA THR A 144 11.26 15.82 4.33
C THR A 144 11.81 15.15 5.59
N GLY A 145 12.83 15.75 6.21
CA GLY A 145 13.36 15.32 7.50
C GLY A 145 14.34 14.15 7.45
N CYS A 146 14.74 13.69 6.26
CA CYS A 146 15.91 12.82 6.12
C CYS A 146 17.08 13.62 5.57
N ASP A 147 18.06 13.87 6.44
CA ASP A 147 19.27 14.63 6.17
C ASP A 147 20.40 14.15 7.11
N ALA A 148 21.57 14.79 7.03
CA ALA A 148 22.75 14.40 7.81
C ALA A 148 22.52 14.39 9.33
N SER A 149 21.66 15.27 9.86
CA SER A 149 21.35 15.33 11.30
C SER A 149 20.36 14.26 11.75
N HIS A 150 19.67 13.64 10.80
CA HIS A 150 18.65 12.62 11.02
C HIS A 150 19.07 11.23 10.51
N LEU A 151 20.35 11.02 10.20
CA LEU A 151 20.85 9.71 9.76
C LEU A 151 20.49 8.63 10.80
N SER A 152 19.98 7.50 10.33
CA SER A 152 19.46 6.39 11.15
C SER A 152 18.22 6.70 12.00
N ALA A 153 17.65 7.91 11.94
CA ALA A 153 16.35 8.19 12.54
C ALA A 153 15.27 7.32 11.91
N GLN A 154 14.21 7.02 12.67
CA GLN A 154 13.06 6.27 12.19
C GLN A 154 11.83 7.16 12.02
N ALA A 155 11.12 6.94 10.92
CA ALA A 155 9.78 7.49 10.70
C ALA A 155 8.76 6.37 10.69
N ARG A 156 7.68 6.52 11.47
CA ARG A 156 6.58 5.57 11.58
C ARG A 156 5.33 6.17 10.95
N MET A 157 5.04 5.77 9.72
CA MET A 157 3.99 6.36 8.89
C MET A 157 2.71 5.54 9.00
N ARG A 158 1.67 6.11 9.61
CA ARG A 158 0.37 5.42 9.77
C ARG A 158 -0.18 4.98 8.43
N TYR A 159 -0.70 3.76 8.37
CA TYR A 159 -1.38 3.23 7.21
C TYR A 159 -2.53 2.31 7.61
N SER A 160 -3.51 2.20 6.70
CA SER A 160 -4.51 1.13 6.72
C SER A 160 -4.53 0.43 5.37
N ALA A 161 -5.02 -0.80 5.33
CA ALA A 161 -5.23 -1.55 4.08
C ALA A 161 -6.27 -2.65 4.24
N THR A 162 -6.82 -3.12 3.12
CA THR A 162 -7.58 -4.36 3.05
C THR A 162 -6.69 -5.45 2.46
N TYR A 163 -6.55 -6.58 3.17
CA TYR A 163 -5.84 -7.77 2.72
C TYR A 163 -6.84 -8.88 2.38
N GLN A 164 -6.80 -9.33 1.14
CA GLN A 164 -7.58 -10.45 0.64
C GLN A 164 -6.65 -11.65 0.45
N PHE A 165 -6.93 -12.76 1.15
CA PHE A 165 -6.23 -14.03 0.98
C PHE A 165 -7.04 -14.89 0.03
N LEU A 166 -6.39 -15.36 -1.03
CA LEU A 166 -7.07 -16.05 -2.12
C LEU A 166 -6.44 -17.42 -2.38
N SER A 167 -7.26 -18.37 -2.82
CA SER A 167 -6.80 -19.68 -3.28
C SER A 167 -5.91 -19.57 -4.52
N ALA A 168 -5.33 -20.68 -4.94
CA ALA A 168 -4.77 -20.76 -6.28
C ALA A 168 -5.87 -20.54 -7.34
N GLY A 169 -5.47 -20.02 -8.49
CA GLY A 169 -6.34 -19.92 -9.67
C GLY A 169 -6.59 -21.27 -10.32
N LYS A 170 -7.45 -21.28 -11.34
CA LYS A 170 -7.61 -22.44 -12.22
C LYS A 170 -6.32 -22.65 -13.02
N LYS A 171 -5.96 -23.92 -13.24
CA LYS A 171 -4.89 -24.30 -14.16
C LYS A 171 -5.38 -24.19 -15.60
#